data_AF-A0A8H7ZX94-F1
#
_entry.id   AF-A0A8H7ZX94-F1
#
_cell.length_a   1.000
_cell.length_b   1.000
_cell.length_c   1.000
_cell.angle_alpha   90.00
_cell.angle_beta   90.00
_cell.angle_gamma   90.00
#
_symmetry.space_group_name_H-M   'P 1'
#
loop_
_entity.id
_entity.type
_entity.pdbx_description
1 polymer ?
#
loop_
_entity_poly.entity_id
_entity_poly.type
_entity_poly.pdbx_seq_one_letter_code
_entity_poly.pdbx_strand_id
1 'polypeptide(L)'
;MVTAAFSSQTVKEASGRHPKLPGLSFQYGTAGFRTKWVSRPRFSRVLDSVMFRSGLLAALRSRKLNGAFVGVMVTASHNPEEVSVPPSRLACHDNGVKLVEPRGEMLQQSWEKHATLLANAADEDALVAALESVVKNEQITGDAPSRVVYAMDTRPSGPALVSALKDGIVAASGVESDYGIMTTPQLHYITRCLNTQGTPEAYGEPSERGYYQKLANAFRDLVSGCERLPTIRVDCANGVGAPKLEELAKTIGEKYLSVKLQNSSIGVKGQLNYQCGADFVKVNVKLPRGLEDLRPGERACALDGDADRIVYFYLDEGPLNSVEYYLVPRGSDYRLSAASSPCSLDKAFRLLDGDKIAGLAAVFIADLVRAAQIPNVNVGV
;
A
#
# COMPACT_ATOMS: atom_id res chain seq x y z
N MET A 1 -28.69 -21.17 -24.48
CA MET A 1 -28.88 -19.72 -24.25
C MET A 1 -27.58 -19.20 -23.67
N VAL A 2 -27.01 -18.11 -24.21
CA VAL A 2 -25.85 -17.47 -23.58
C VAL A 2 -26.38 -16.72 -22.35
N THR A 3 -26.01 -17.18 -21.15
CA THR A 3 -26.37 -16.48 -19.91
C THR A 3 -25.69 -15.12 -19.89
N ALA A 4 -26.45 -14.06 -19.62
CA ALA A 4 -25.90 -12.71 -19.52
C ALA A 4 -24.95 -12.61 -18.32
N ALA A 5 -23.82 -11.89 -18.49
CA ALA A 5 -22.84 -11.72 -17.42
C ALA A 5 -23.30 -10.78 -16.30
N PHE A 6 -24.35 -9.98 -16.53
CA PHE A 6 -24.97 -9.13 -15.51
C PHE A 6 -26.39 -8.75 -15.98
N SER A 7 -27.20 -8.22 -15.06
CA SER A 7 -28.51 -7.63 -15.36
C SER A 7 -28.35 -6.12 -15.60
N SER A 8 -28.62 -5.67 -16.82
CA SER A 8 -28.52 -4.24 -17.17
C SER A 8 -29.42 -3.36 -16.29
N GLN A 9 -30.63 -3.83 -15.94
CA GLN A 9 -31.52 -3.09 -15.06
C GLN A 9 -30.95 -2.96 -13.64
N THR A 10 -30.46 -4.06 -13.07
CA THR A 10 -29.85 -4.07 -11.73
C THR A 10 -28.64 -3.15 -11.66
N VAL A 11 -27.81 -3.15 -12.71
CA VAL A 11 -26.64 -2.26 -12.81
C VAL A 11 -27.06 -0.80 -12.88
N LYS A 12 -28.08 -0.45 -13.68
CA LYS A 12 -28.57 0.94 -13.78
C LYS A 12 -29.13 1.44 -12.44
N GLU A 13 -30.00 0.65 -11.81
CA GLU A 13 -30.60 0.98 -10.51
C GLU A 13 -29.53 1.17 -9.42
N ALA A 14 -28.52 0.29 -9.38
CA ALA A 14 -27.41 0.43 -8.45
C ALA A 14 -26.51 1.63 -8.77
N SER A 15 -26.18 1.84 -10.05
CA SER A 15 -25.36 2.96 -10.51
C SER A 15 -25.99 4.33 -10.20
N GLY A 16 -27.31 4.45 -10.22
CA GLY A 16 -28.02 5.67 -9.85
C GLY A 16 -27.77 6.12 -8.40
N ARG A 17 -27.36 5.21 -7.51
CA ARG A 17 -26.92 5.52 -6.14
C ARG A 17 -25.48 6.06 -6.08
N HIS A 18 -24.68 5.81 -7.12
CA HIS A 18 -23.26 6.17 -7.25
C HIS A 18 -22.96 7.00 -8.51
N PRO A 19 -23.64 8.15 -8.71
CA PRO A 19 -23.55 8.91 -9.95
C PRO A 19 -22.14 9.50 -10.16
N LYS A 20 -21.66 9.45 -11.40
CA LYS A 20 -20.41 10.11 -11.78
C LYS A 20 -20.62 11.63 -11.83
N LEU A 21 -19.68 12.40 -11.29
CA LEU A 21 -19.73 13.85 -11.38
C LEU A 21 -19.31 14.33 -12.80
N PRO A 22 -20.09 15.24 -13.43
CA PRO A 22 -19.72 15.81 -14.73
C PRO A 22 -18.37 16.54 -14.69
N GLY A 23 -17.65 16.54 -15.82
CA GLY A 23 -16.38 17.25 -15.98
C GLY A 23 -15.17 16.58 -15.33
N LEU A 24 -15.33 15.42 -14.69
CA LEU A 24 -14.22 14.62 -14.18
C LEU A 24 -13.82 13.53 -15.17
N SER A 25 -12.51 13.38 -15.34
CA SER A 25 -11.88 12.28 -16.07
C SER A 25 -10.97 11.51 -15.13
N PHE A 26 -11.04 10.18 -15.20
CA PHE A 26 -10.25 9.27 -14.39
C PHE A 26 -9.31 8.46 -15.27
N GLN A 27 -8.14 8.10 -14.76
CA GLN A 27 -7.23 7.19 -15.44
C GLN A 27 -6.76 6.14 -14.44
N TYR A 28 -6.87 4.87 -14.83
CA TYR A 28 -6.29 3.78 -14.05
C TYR A 28 -4.80 3.71 -14.39
N GLY A 29 -3.95 3.96 -13.39
CA GLY A 29 -2.50 3.86 -13.53
C GLY A 29 -1.94 2.61 -12.88
N THR A 30 -0.61 2.54 -12.79
CA THR A 30 0.14 1.44 -12.16
C THR A 30 -0.27 1.17 -10.71
N ALA A 31 -0.75 2.19 -9.99
CA ALA A 31 -1.24 2.07 -8.62
C ALA A 31 -2.77 2.18 -8.50
N GLY A 32 -3.48 1.87 -9.59
CA GLY A 32 -4.92 1.94 -9.70
C GLY A 32 -5.46 3.36 -9.82
N PHE A 33 -6.70 3.57 -9.38
CA PHE A 33 -7.26 4.91 -9.27
C PHE A 33 -6.81 5.54 -7.95
N ARG A 34 -6.24 6.74 -8.03
CA ARG A 34 -5.98 7.59 -6.87
C ARG A 34 -6.51 8.97 -7.17
N THR A 35 -7.39 9.47 -6.31
CA THR A 35 -7.87 10.84 -6.43
C THR A 35 -8.33 11.35 -5.08
N LYS A 36 -8.48 12.66 -5.04
CA LYS A 36 -9.02 13.43 -3.94
C LYS A 36 -10.45 12.98 -3.63
N TRP A 37 -10.68 12.51 -2.40
CA TRP A 37 -11.98 12.37 -1.77
C TRP A 37 -12.25 13.60 -0.92
N VAL A 38 -13.44 14.18 -1.00
CA VAL A 38 -13.75 15.42 -0.28
C VAL A 38 -14.95 15.18 0.62
N SER A 39 -14.84 15.51 1.90
CA SER A 39 -15.85 15.20 2.93
C SER A 39 -17.17 15.99 2.81
N ARG A 40 -17.37 16.76 1.73
CA ARG A 40 -18.63 17.48 1.47
C ARG A 40 -19.58 16.60 0.64
N PRO A 41 -20.91 16.63 0.89
CA PRO A 41 -21.90 15.76 0.24
C PRO A 41 -21.88 15.75 -1.29
N ARG A 42 -21.43 16.85 -1.92
CA ARG A 42 -21.31 16.97 -3.39
C ARG A 42 -20.03 16.37 -3.96
N PHE A 43 -18.96 16.24 -3.18
CA PHE A 43 -17.64 15.80 -3.65
C PHE A 43 -17.14 14.52 -2.97
N SER A 44 -17.86 13.99 -1.97
CA SER A 44 -17.65 12.63 -1.43
C SER A 44 -17.92 11.56 -2.49
N ARG A 45 -18.53 11.96 -3.62
CA ARG A 45 -18.94 11.12 -4.75
C ARG A 45 -17.84 10.83 -5.78
N VAL A 46 -16.69 11.52 -5.72
CA VAL A 46 -15.64 11.38 -6.74
C VAL A 46 -15.15 9.93 -6.79
N LEU A 47 -14.64 9.41 -5.66
CA LEU A 47 -14.21 8.01 -5.57
C LEU A 47 -15.37 7.03 -5.42
N ASP A 48 -16.50 7.42 -4.82
CA ASP A 48 -17.68 6.55 -4.68
C ASP A 48 -18.08 5.92 -6.03
N SER A 49 -18.23 6.77 -7.05
CA SER A 49 -18.58 6.35 -8.40
C SER A 49 -17.52 5.43 -9.04
N VAL A 50 -16.25 5.62 -8.68
CA VAL A 50 -15.11 4.83 -9.16
C VAL A 50 -15.04 3.48 -8.43
N MET A 51 -15.33 3.44 -7.13
CA MET A 51 -15.36 2.22 -6.31
C MET A 51 -16.45 1.27 -6.78
N PHE A 52 -17.66 1.80 -6.98
CA PHE A 52 -18.77 1.03 -7.53
C PHE A 52 -18.40 0.39 -8.86
N ARG A 53 -17.84 1.18 -9.79
CA ARG A 53 -17.40 0.68 -11.11
C ARG A 53 -16.22 -0.28 -11.02
N SER A 54 -15.35 -0.13 -10.03
CA SER A 54 -14.26 -1.07 -9.77
C SER A 54 -14.78 -2.42 -9.27
N GLY A 55 -15.87 -2.43 -8.47
CA GLY A 55 -16.56 -3.64 -8.06
C GLY A 55 -17.19 -4.40 -9.22
N LEU A 56 -17.86 -3.67 -10.13
CA LEU A 56 -18.37 -4.23 -11.39
C LEU A 56 -17.25 -4.87 -12.23
N LEU A 57 -16.12 -4.18 -12.39
CA LEU A 57 -14.98 -4.70 -13.15
C LEU A 57 -14.36 -5.93 -12.49
N ALA A 58 -14.15 -5.91 -11.17
CA ALA A 58 -13.57 -7.03 -10.43
C ALA A 58 -14.43 -8.30 -10.57
N ALA A 59 -15.76 -8.15 -10.53
CA ALA A 59 -16.69 -9.24 -10.77
C ALA A 59 -16.58 -9.79 -12.20
N LEU A 60 -16.57 -8.92 -13.21
CA LEU A 60 -16.35 -9.35 -14.61
C LEU A 60 -14.98 -10.02 -14.82
N ARG A 61 -13.93 -9.50 -14.17
CA ARG A 61 -12.58 -10.09 -14.23
C ARG A 61 -12.57 -11.49 -13.64
N SER A 62 -13.21 -11.69 -12.49
CA SER A 62 -13.36 -13.01 -11.88
C SER A 62 -14.08 -13.98 -12.83
N ARG A 63 -15.20 -13.57 -13.42
CA ARG A 63 -15.92 -14.40 -14.42
C ARG A 63 -15.06 -14.78 -15.62
N LYS A 64 -14.31 -13.80 -16.17
CA LYS A 64 -13.38 -14.06 -17.28
C LYS A 64 -12.36 -15.15 -16.94
N LEU A 65 -11.97 -15.22 -15.67
CA LEU A 65 -11.00 -16.17 -15.14
C LEU A 65 -11.69 -17.41 -14.54
N ASN A 66 -12.86 -17.80 -15.07
CA ASN A 66 -13.68 -18.93 -14.61
C ASN A 66 -13.94 -18.93 -13.09
N GLY A 67 -14.17 -17.73 -12.57
CA GLY A 67 -14.45 -17.46 -11.17
C GLY A 67 -13.25 -17.51 -10.24
N ALA A 68 -12.02 -17.41 -10.72
CA ALA A 68 -10.86 -17.17 -9.84
C ALA A 68 -11.12 -15.97 -8.91
N PHE A 69 -10.62 -16.02 -7.68
CA PHE A 69 -10.74 -14.90 -6.75
C PHE A 69 -9.93 -13.71 -7.26
N VAL A 70 -10.57 -12.55 -7.37
CA VAL A 70 -9.93 -11.26 -7.69
C VAL A 70 -9.94 -10.41 -6.43
N GLY A 71 -8.79 -9.82 -6.09
CA GLY A 71 -8.65 -8.94 -4.93
C GLY A 71 -8.94 -7.49 -5.26
N VAL A 72 -9.44 -6.72 -4.30
CA VAL A 72 -9.60 -5.26 -4.40
C VAL A 72 -9.10 -4.60 -3.13
N MET A 73 -8.03 -3.82 -3.23
CA MET A 73 -7.46 -3.08 -2.11
C MET A 73 -7.93 -1.62 -2.14
N VAL A 74 -8.57 -1.15 -1.08
CA VAL A 74 -8.96 0.25 -0.90
C VAL A 74 -7.89 0.98 -0.09
N THR A 75 -7.03 1.73 -0.78
CA THR A 75 -5.94 2.51 -0.18
C THR A 75 -5.39 3.55 -1.16
N ALA A 76 -4.78 4.61 -0.62
CA ALA A 76 -3.87 5.47 -1.36
C ALA A 76 -2.41 5.45 -0.86
N SER A 77 -1.99 4.41 -0.12
CA SER A 77 -0.57 4.16 0.22
C SER A 77 0.07 5.40 0.87
N HIS A 78 1.18 5.92 0.33
CA HIS A 78 1.91 7.11 0.80
C HIS A 78 1.18 8.44 0.68
N ASN A 79 0.05 8.54 -0.05
CA ASN A 79 -0.66 9.81 -0.18
C ASN A 79 -1.06 10.38 1.19
N PRO A 80 -1.11 11.70 1.36
CA PRO A 80 -1.54 12.29 2.63
C PRO A 80 -2.97 11.88 2.99
N GLU A 81 -3.28 11.81 4.29
CA GLU A 81 -4.65 11.66 4.76
C GLU A 81 -5.47 12.93 4.54
N GLU A 82 -4.87 14.11 4.71
CA GLU A 82 -5.50 15.41 4.49
C GLU A 82 -4.62 16.31 3.64
N VAL A 83 -5.21 16.93 2.62
CA VAL A 83 -4.63 18.04 1.86
C VAL A 83 -5.46 19.28 2.18
N SER A 84 -4.87 20.24 2.89
CA SER A 84 -5.42 21.58 2.98
C SER A 84 -5.31 22.25 1.61
N VAL A 85 -6.42 22.75 1.07
CA VAL A 85 -6.43 23.53 -0.18
C VAL A 85 -6.76 24.99 0.15
N PRO A 86 -5.76 25.86 0.37
CA PRO A 86 -6.01 27.29 0.54
C PRO A 86 -6.74 27.86 -0.70
N PRO A 87 -7.70 28.79 -0.54
CA PRO A 87 -8.17 29.45 0.69
C PRO A 87 -9.31 28.71 1.41
N SER A 88 -9.69 27.51 0.95
CA SER A 88 -10.81 26.76 1.50
C SER A 88 -10.38 25.88 2.69
N ARG A 89 -11.10 25.96 3.82
CA ARG A 89 -11.01 25.00 4.94
C ARG A 89 -11.57 23.61 4.56
N LEU A 90 -11.34 23.16 3.33
CA LEU A 90 -11.87 21.91 2.81
C LEU A 90 -10.86 20.81 3.10
N ALA A 91 -11.20 19.90 4.02
CA ALA A 91 -10.45 18.67 4.22
C ALA A 91 -10.66 17.78 2.98
N CYS A 92 -9.59 17.55 2.25
CA CYS A 92 -9.55 16.67 1.11
C CYS A 92 -8.68 15.47 1.48
N HIS A 93 -9.22 14.27 1.42
CA HIS A 93 -8.54 13.05 1.78
C HIS A 93 -8.23 12.26 0.52
N ASP A 94 -6.98 11.90 0.26
CA ASP A 94 -6.74 10.96 -0.84
C ASP A 94 -7.21 9.56 -0.41
N ASN A 95 -7.80 8.82 -1.34
CA ASN A 95 -7.95 7.38 -1.24
C ASN A 95 -7.87 6.80 -2.66
N GLY A 96 -7.97 5.49 -2.79
CA GLY A 96 -7.78 4.83 -4.07
C GLY A 96 -8.18 3.37 -4.03
N VAL A 97 -8.15 2.76 -5.21
CA VAL A 97 -8.48 1.36 -5.40
C VAL A 97 -7.50 0.71 -6.35
N LYS A 98 -6.98 -0.45 -5.95
CA LYS A 98 -6.13 -1.33 -6.75
C LYS A 98 -6.82 -2.69 -6.90
N LEU A 99 -6.87 -3.23 -8.11
CA LEU A 99 -7.28 -4.61 -8.36
C LEU A 99 -6.06 -5.55 -8.33
N VAL A 100 -6.28 -6.75 -7.81
CA VAL A 100 -5.29 -7.81 -7.63
C VAL A 100 -5.75 -9.05 -8.37
N GLU A 101 -4.89 -9.58 -9.22
CA GLU A 101 -5.13 -10.78 -10.02
C GLU A 101 -4.95 -12.07 -9.20
N PRO A 102 -5.38 -13.24 -9.71
CA PRO A 102 -5.45 -14.46 -8.92
C PRO A 102 -4.16 -14.93 -8.28
N ARG A 103 -2.99 -14.64 -8.89
CA ARG A 103 -1.69 -15.04 -8.34
C ARG A 103 -1.04 -13.95 -7.47
N GLY A 104 -1.79 -12.89 -7.16
CA GLY A 104 -1.33 -11.79 -6.31
C GLY A 104 -0.57 -10.71 -7.08
N GLU A 105 -0.55 -10.76 -8.41
CA GLU A 105 -0.06 -9.66 -9.25
C GLU A 105 -1.05 -8.50 -9.34
N MET A 106 -0.53 -7.35 -9.79
CA MET A 106 -1.37 -6.22 -10.17
C MET A 106 -2.28 -6.58 -11.34
N LEU A 107 -3.40 -5.86 -11.48
CA LEU A 107 -4.28 -5.96 -12.64
C LEU A 107 -3.48 -5.97 -13.96
N GLN A 108 -3.83 -6.91 -14.84
CA GLN A 108 -3.19 -6.99 -16.16
C GLN A 108 -3.31 -5.65 -16.90
N GLN A 109 -2.21 -5.16 -17.47
CA GLN A 109 -2.16 -3.85 -18.12
C GLN A 109 -3.23 -3.69 -19.23
N SER A 110 -3.54 -4.76 -19.96
CA SER A 110 -4.59 -4.77 -20.99
C SER A 110 -6.00 -4.50 -20.44
N TRP A 111 -6.22 -4.68 -19.14
CA TRP A 111 -7.49 -4.44 -18.43
C TRP A 111 -7.58 -3.05 -17.78
N GLU A 112 -6.48 -2.32 -17.65
CA GLU A 112 -6.48 -0.93 -17.12
C GLU A 112 -7.35 0.01 -17.99
N LYS A 113 -7.37 -0.24 -19.30
CA LYS A 113 -8.23 0.49 -20.24
C LYS A 113 -9.72 0.24 -19.99
N HIS A 114 -10.09 -0.97 -19.53
CA HIS A 114 -11.48 -1.31 -19.19
C HIS A 114 -11.87 -0.61 -17.89
N ALA A 115 -10.99 -0.60 -16.88
CA ALA A 115 -11.20 0.19 -15.67
C ALA A 115 -11.43 1.67 -16.00
N THR A 116 -10.54 2.24 -16.81
CA THR A 116 -10.61 3.64 -17.26
C THR A 116 -11.89 3.91 -18.05
N LEU A 117 -12.29 3.03 -18.95
CA LEU A 117 -13.53 3.13 -19.72
C LEU A 117 -14.75 3.18 -18.80
N LEU A 118 -14.87 2.23 -17.88
CA LEU A 118 -16.01 2.15 -16.97
C LEU A 118 -16.08 3.38 -16.06
N ALA A 119 -14.95 3.75 -15.43
CA ALA A 119 -14.84 4.92 -14.54
C ALA A 119 -15.29 6.22 -15.21
N ASN A 120 -15.13 6.33 -16.53
CA ASN A 120 -15.47 7.53 -17.29
C ASN A 120 -16.86 7.54 -17.92
N ALA A 121 -17.59 6.42 -17.89
CA ALA A 121 -18.97 6.36 -18.38
C ALA A 121 -19.84 7.44 -17.72
N ALA A 122 -20.45 8.29 -18.56
CA ALA A 122 -21.08 9.54 -18.15
C ALA A 122 -22.34 9.33 -17.28
N ASP A 123 -23.14 8.33 -17.64
CA ASP A 123 -24.42 7.99 -17.05
C ASP A 123 -24.61 6.45 -17.01
N GLU A 124 -25.76 6.01 -16.52
CA GLU A 124 -26.11 4.61 -16.33
C GLU A 124 -26.19 3.84 -17.65
N ASP A 125 -26.68 4.47 -18.73
CA ASP A 125 -26.79 3.86 -20.05
C ASP A 125 -25.41 3.67 -20.69
N ALA A 126 -24.56 4.70 -20.63
CA ALA A 126 -23.18 4.63 -21.07
C ALA A 126 -22.38 3.58 -20.28
N LEU A 127 -22.66 3.43 -18.97
CA LEU A 127 -22.00 2.42 -18.14
C LEU A 127 -22.39 1.01 -18.58
N VAL A 128 -23.68 0.74 -18.81
CA VAL A 128 -24.14 -0.55 -19.32
C VAL A 128 -23.51 -0.84 -20.68
N ALA A 129 -23.53 0.11 -21.62
CA ALA A 129 -22.91 -0.07 -22.93
C ALA A 129 -21.39 -0.36 -22.83
N ALA A 130 -20.71 0.30 -21.90
CA ALA A 130 -19.29 0.05 -21.63
C ALA A 130 -19.06 -1.36 -21.06
N LEU A 131 -19.89 -1.82 -20.12
CA LEU A 131 -19.82 -3.19 -19.58
C LEU A 131 -20.10 -4.24 -20.66
N GLU A 132 -21.11 -4.04 -21.50
CA GLU A 132 -21.41 -4.93 -22.63
C GLU A 132 -20.23 -4.99 -23.61
N SER A 133 -19.56 -3.87 -23.87
CA SER A 133 -18.34 -3.82 -24.66
C SER A 133 -17.21 -4.64 -24.02
N VAL A 134 -16.99 -4.51 -22.71
CA VAL A 134 -16.00 -5.33 -21.97
C VAL A 134 -16.32 -6.82 -22.09
N VAL A 135 -17.58 -7.22 -21.83
CA VAL A 135 -18.04 -8.61 -21.93
C VAL A 135 -17.81 -9.17 -23.33
N LYS A 136 -18.14 -8.40 -24.38
CA LYS A 136 -17.93 -8.80 -25.76
C LYS A 136 -16.44 -8.92 -26.12
N ASN A 137 -15.64 -7.91 -25.79
CA ASN A 137 -14.22 -7.84 -26.15
C ASN A 137 -13.41 -8.94 -25.46
N GLU A 138 -13.72 -9.20 -24.18
CA GLU A 138 -13.04 -10.21 -23.38
C GLU A 138 -13.72 -11.59 -23.49
N GLN A 139 -14.82 -11.72 -24.25
CA GLN A 139 -15.56 -12.97 -24.44
C GLN A 139 -15.95 -13.62 -23.09
N ILE A 140 -16.56 -12.82 -22.21
CA ILE A 140 -16.96 -13.26 -20.87
C ILE A 140 -18.27 -14.03 -20.96
N THR A 141 -18.32 -15.24 -20.40
CA THR A 141 -19.54 -16.02 -20.29
C THR A 141 -20.27 -15.71 -18.97
N GLY A 142 -21.59 -15.66 -18.99
CA GLY A 142 -22.37 -15.28 -17.80
C GLY A 142 -22.65 -16.40 -16.80
N ASP A 143 -22.31 -17.64 -17.14
CA ASP A 143 -22.44 -18.82 -16.29
C ASP A 143 -21.26 -19.02 -15.33
N ALA A 144 -20.11 -18.42 -15.61
CA ALA A 144 -18.94 -18.48 -14.74
C ALA A 144 -19.23 -17.82 -13.38
N PRO A 145 -18.73 -18.42 -12.27
CA PRO A 145 -18.84 -17.79 -10.96
C PRO A 145 -18.04 -16.49 -10.91
N SER A 146 -18.37 -15.64 -9.95
CA SER A 146 -17.67 -14.37 -9.70
C SER A 146 -17.37 -14.27 -8.22
N ARG A 147 -16.09 -14.22 -7.85
CA ARG A 147 -15.64 -14.17 -6.45
C ARG A 147 -14.64 -13.04 -6.29
N VAL A 148 -14.98 -12.08 -5.43
CA VAL A 148 -14.17 -10.88 -5.17
C VAL A 148 -13.86 -10.81 -3.68
N VAL A 149 -12.57 -10.74 -3.35
CA VAL A 149 -12.12 -10.47 -1.98
C VAL A 149 -11.63 -9.04 -1.88
N TYR A 150 -11.82 -8.39 -0.73
CA TYR A 150 -11.39 -7.00 -0.59
C TYR A 150 -11.01 -6.67 0.84
N ALA A 151 -10.16 -5.64 0.96
CA ALA A 151 -9.72 -5.08 2.23
C ALA A 151 -9.47 -3.57 2.06
N MET A 152 -9.25 -2.88 3.18
CA MET A 152 -8.93 -1.46 3.22
C MET A 152 -7.77 -1.16 4.17
N ASP A 153 -7.14 0.01 4.00
CA ASP A 153 -6.23 0.59 4.98
C ASP A 153 -7.01 1.30 6.11
N THR A 154 -6.32 2.15 6.89
CA THR A 154 -6.89 2.88 8.04
C THR A 154 -7.49 4.24 7.67
N ARG A 155 -7.67 4.58 6.39
CA ARG A 155 -8.23 5.88 5.99
C ARG A 155 -9.68 6.05 6.45
N PRO A 156 -10.07 7.22 6.96
CA PRO A 156 -11.45 7.46 7.42
C PRO A 156 -12.54 7.26 6.34
N SER A 157 -12.18 7.46 5.06
CA SER A 157 -13.10 7.24 3.93
C SER A 157 -13.30 5.77 3.56
N GLY A 158 -12.45 4.86 4.06
CA GLY A 158 -12.46 3.42 3.73
C GLY A 158 -13.83 2.76 3.84
N PRO A 159 -14.54 2.83 4.99
CA PRO A 159 -15.83 2.16 5.16
C PRO A 159 -16.89 2.58 4.12
N ALA A 160 -16.97 3.87 3.80
CA ALA A 160 -17.93 4.37 2.81
C ALA A 160 -17.57 3.90 1.38
N LEU A 161 -16.28 3.89 1.05
CA LEU A 161 -15.78 3.45 -0.25
C LEU A 161 -15.93 1.93 -0.44
N VAL A 162 -15.74 1.15 0.62
CA VAL A 162 -16.04 -0.28 0.65
C VAL A 162 -17.53 -0.52 0.42
N SER A 163 -18.42 0.26 1.03
CA SER A 163 -19.87 0.13 0.77
C SER A 163 -20.19 0.28 -0.72
N ALA A 164 -19.64 1.30 -1.39
CA ALA A 164 -19.83 1.51 -2.83
C ALA A 164 -19.23 0.38 -3.67
N LEU A 165 -18.07 -0.14 -3.28
CA LEU A 165 -17.45 -1.30 -3.91
C LEU A 165 -18.37 -2.54 -3.82
N LYS A 166 -18.94 -2.81 -2.64
CA LYS A 166 -19.86 -3.93 -2.41
C LYS A 166 -21.11 -3.82 -3.28
N ASP A 167 -21.71 -2.63 -3.36
CA ASP A 167 -22.85 -2.36 -4.25
C ASP A 167 -22.52 -2.71 -5.71
N GLY A 168 -21.29 -2.41 -6.17
CA GLY A 168 -20.81 -2.75 -7.51
C GLY A 168 -20.63 -4.26 -7.73
N ILE A 169 -20.01 -4.96 -6.77
CA ILE A 169 -19.82 -6.42 -6.83
C ILE A 169 -21.18 -7.12 -6.91
N VAL A 170 -22.13 -6.74 -6.04
CA VAL A 170 -23.47 -7.33 -5.97
C VAL A 170 -24.27 -7.02 -7.24
N ALA A 171 -24.17 -5.81 -7.79
CA ALA A 171 -24.86 -5.44 -9.03
C ALA A 171 -24.41 -6.27 -10.24
N ALA A 172 -23.15 -6.73 -10.26
CA ALA A 172 -22.62 -7.69 -11.25
C ALA A 172 -22.83 -9.16 -10.85
N SER A 173 -23.68 -9.43 -9.84
CA SER A 173 -23.95 -10.75 -9.27
C SER A 173 -22.69 -11.50 -8.82
N GLY A 174 -21.72 -10.75 -8.29
CA GLY A 174 -20.52 -11.29 -7.67
C GLY A 174 -20.74 -11.70 -6.22
N VAL A 175 -19.97 -12.70 -5.78
CA VAL A 175 -19.84 -13.08 -4.38
C VAL A 175 -18.71 -12.28 -3.77
N GLU A 176 -19.01 -11.60 -2.67
CA GLU A 176 -18.10 -10.70 -1.97
C GLU A 176 -17.50 -11.41 -0.72
N SER A 177 -16.27 -11.06 -0.36
CA SER A 177 -15.65 -11.51 0.90
C SER A 177 -14.81 -10.39 1.51
N ASP A 178 -15.28 -9.91 2.66
CA ASP A 178 -14.65 -8.85 3.43
C ASP A 178 -13.50 -9.36 4.31
N TYR A 179 -12.32 -8.77 4.16
CA TYR A 179 -11.16 -9.02 5.01
C TYR A 179 -10.80 -7.83 5.92
N GLY A 180 -11.63 -6.79 5.94
CA GLY A 180 -11.51 -5.65 6.83
C GLY A 180 -10.22 -4.86 6.65
N ILE A 181 -9.53 -4.59 7.75
CA ILE A 181 -8.31 -3.79 7.76
C ILE A 181 -7.09 -4.68 7.53
N MET A 182 -6.40 -4.50 6.41
CA MET A 182 -5.18 -5.23 6.04
C MET A 182 -4.13 -4.29 5.44
N THR A 183 -2.87 -4.72 5.48
CA THR A 183 -1.83 -4.14 4.61
C THR A 183 -2.09 -4.56 3.16
N THR A 184 -1.58 -3.81 2.18
CA THR A 184 -1.68 -4.20 0.77
C THR A 184 -1.07 -5.59 0.51
N PRO A 185 0.13 -5.93 1.02
CA PRO A 185 0.70 -7.27 0.85
C PRO A 185 -0.15 -8.39 1.46
N GLN A 186 -0.87 -8.15 2.57
CA GLN A 186 -1.76 -9.16 3.16
C GLN A 186 -2.91 -9.51 2.23
N LEU A 187 -3.56 -8.54 1.58
CA LEU A 187 -4.63 -8.83 0.62
C LEU A 187 -4.11 -9.60 -0.61
N HIS A 188 -2.91 -9.25 -1.10
CA HIS A 188 -2.28 -9.98 -2.19
C HIS A 188 -1.98 -11.44 -1.80
N TYR A 189 -1.51 -11.67 -0.57
CA TYR A 189 -1.30 -13.00 -0.01
C TYR A 189 -2.60 -13.81 0.04
N ILE A 190 -3.67 -13.23 0.59
CA ILE A 190 -4.99 -13.89 0.70
C ILE A 190 -5.53 -14.26 -0.68
N THR A 191 -5.49 -13.33 -1.63
CA THR A 191 -5.95 -13.56 -3.01
C THR A 191 -5.21 -14.73 -3.65
N ARG A 192 -3.88 -14.79 -3.50
CA ARG A 192 -3.07 -15.90 -4.01
C ARG A 192 -3.37 -17.21 -3.30
N CYS A 193 -3.51 -17.21 -1.98
CA CYS A 193 -3.80 -18.41 -1.19
C CYS A 193 -5.15 -19.02 -1.58
N LEU A 194 -6.20 -18.21 -1.74
CA LEU A 194 -7.52 -18.69 -2.14
C LEU A 194 -7.53 -19.36 -3.53
N ASN A 195 -6.71 -18.87 -4.46
CA ASN A 195 -6.62 -19.43 -5.82
C ASN A 195 -5.67 -20.63 -5.94
N THR A 196 -4.80 -20.84 -4.95
CA THR A 196 -3.83 -21.95 -4.96
C THR A 196 -4.14 -23.03 -3.92
N GLN A 197 -5.14 -22.81 -3.05
CA GLN A 197 -5.53 -23.76 -2.02
C GLN A 197 -5.95 -25.10 -2.64
N GLY A 198 -5.43 -26.20 -2.08
CA GLY A 198 -5.72 -27.56 -2.56
C GLY A 198 -5.00 -27.94 -3.85
N THR A 199 -4.11 -27.09 -4.39
CA THR A 199 -3.26 -27.42 -5.54
C THR A 199 -1.80 -27.66 -5.09
N PRO A 200 -0.94 -28.25 -5.94
CA PRO A 200 0.49 -28.35 -5.67
C PRO A 200 1.20 -27.00 -5.49
N GLU A 201 0.59 -25.91 -5.96
CA GLU A 201 1.11 -24.54 -5.85
C GLU A 201 0.60 -23.79 -4.60
N ALA A 202 -0.05 -24.50 -3.66
CA ALA A 202 -0.66 -23.90 -2.47
C ALA A 202 0.30 -22.94 -1.75
N TYR A 203 -0.07 -21.66 -1.69
CA TYR A 203 0.82 -20.63 -1.16
C TYR A 203 0.79 -20.53 0.36
N GLY A 204 -0.28 -20.96 1.02
CA GLY A 204 -0.43 -20.89 2.48
C GLY A 204 -1.91 -20.88 2.91
N GLU A 205 -2.15 -20.80 4.21
CA GLU A 205 -3.50 -20.66 4.76
C GLU A 205 -4.07 -19.26 4.39
N PRO A 206 -5.25 -19.16 3.75
CA PRO A 206 -5.85 -17.88 3.32
C PRO A 206 -6.49 -17.11 4.50
N SER A 207 -5.69 -16.83 5.52
CA SER A 207 -6.06 -16.08 6.71
C SER A 207 -4.95 -15.12 7.12
N GLU A 208 -5.29 -14.09 7.90
CA GLU A 208 -4.30 -13.17 8.46
C GLU A 208 -3.28 -13.91 9.34
N ARG A 209 -3.76 -14.88 10.12
CA ARG A 209 -2.91 -15.77 10.91
C ARG A 209 -1.95 -16.58 10.03
N GLY A 210 -2.45 -17.10 8.91
CA GLY A 210 -1.64 -17.82 7.92
C GLY A 210 -0.49 -16.97 7.36
N TYR A 211 -0.76 -15.70 7.07
CA TYR A 211 0.26 -14.73 6.66
C TYR A 211 1.37 -14.60 7.72
N TYR A 212 0.99 -14.37 8.99
CA TYR A 212 1.95 -14.24 10.08
C TYR A 212 2.77 -15.51 10.28
N GLN A 213 2.12 -16.68 10.33
CA GLN A 213 2.79 -17.96 10.55
C GLN A 213 3.77 -18.28 9.43
N LYS A 214 3.38 -18.05 8.17
CA LYS A 214 4.27 -18.29 7.02
C LYS A 214 5.55 -17.46 7.12
N LEU A 215 5.42 -16.15 7.37
CA LEU A 215 6.57 -15.26 7.51
C LEU A 215 7.40 -15.59 8.75
N ALA A 216 6.75 -15.87 9.88
CA ALA A 216 7.44 -16.18 11.13
C ALA A 216 8.22 -17.48 11.06
N ASN A 217 7.70 -18.51 10.41
CA ASN A 217 8.41 -19.77 10.20
C ASN A 217 9.65 -19.55 9.32
N ALA A 218 9.46 -18.94 8.14
CA ALA A 218 10.57 -18.68 7.22
C ALA A 218 11.66 -17.80 7.85
N PHE A 219 11.28 -16.77 8.62
CA PHE A 219 12.25 -15.91 9.30
C PHE A 219 13.03 -16.67 10.37
N ARG A 220 12.37 -17.48 11.21
CA ARG A 220 13.02 -18.27 12.25
C ARG A 220 14.00 -19.29 11.67
N ASP A 221 13.63 -19.93 10.56
CA ASP A 221 14.49 -20.88 9.86
C ASP A 221 15.73 -20.15 9.30
N LEU A 222 15.53 -18.98 8.67
CA LEU A 222 16.61 -18.18 8.09
C LEU A 222 17.65 -17.72 9.12
N VAL A 223 17.21 -17.33 10.32
CA VAL A 223 18.12 -16.81 11.37
C VAL A 223 18.52 -17.86 12.39
N SER A 224 18.17 -19.13 12.17
CA SER A 224 18.49 -20.20 13.10
C SER A 224 20.00 -20.33 13.27
N GLY A 225 20.47 -20.28 14.52
CA GLY A 225 21.90 -20.33 14.85
C GLY A 225 22.64 -18.99 14.74
N CYS A 226 21.98 -17.92 14.29
CA CYS A 226 22.53 -16.56 14.30
C CYS A 226 22.26 -15.85 15.63
N GLU A 227 23.15 -14.94 16.01
CA GLU A 227 22.88 -14.01 17.11
C GLU A 227 21.76 -13.04 16.71
N ARG A 228 20.83 -12.79 17.63
CA ARG A 228 19.75 -11.82 17.41
C ARG A 228 20.33 -10.42 17.27
N LEU A 229 19.99 -9.76 16.16
CA LEU A 229 20.39 -8.36 15.96
C LEU A 229 19.77 -7.41 17.01
N PRO A 230 20.41 -6.26 17.28
CA PRO A 230 19.85 -5.22 18.12
C PRO A 230 18.46 -4.78 17.67
N THR A 231 17.68 -4.26 18.62
CA THR A 231 16.31 -3.77 18.41
C THR A 231 16.27 -2.76 17.25
N ILE A 232 15.37 -2.98 16.30
CA ILE A 232 15.12 -2.05 15.20
C ILE A 232 13.99 -1.10 15.58
N ARG A 233 14.18 0.19 15.31
CA ARG A 233 13.13 1.21 15.46
C ARG A 233 12.35 1.32 14.15
N VAL A 234 11.04 1.19 14.19
CA VAL A 234 10.21 1.17 12.97
C VAL A 234 9.20 2.29 13.01
N ASP A 235 9.33 3.24 12.09
CA ASP A 235 8.30 4.23 11.80
C ASP A 235 7.19 3.58 10.97
N CYS A 236 6.01 3.44 11.56
CA CYS A 236 4.86 2.80 10.93
C CYS A 236 3.91 3.79 10.24
N ALA A 237 4.33 5.04 10.04
CA ALA A 237 3.59 6.09 9.32
C ALA A 237 2.17 6.38 9.86
N ASN A 238 1.86 5.96 11.08
CA ASN A 238 0.51 5.91 11.66
C ASN A 238 -0.50 5.12 10.79
N GLY A 239 0.02 4.19 9.98
CA GLY A 239 -0.74 3.38 9.04
C GLY A 239 -1.04 1.98 9.53
N VAL A 240 -1.71 1.20 8.67
CA VAL A 240 -2.13 -0.17 8.96
C VAL A 240 -0.95 -1.09 9.28
N GLY A 241 0.26 -0.78 8.81
CA GLY A 241 1.47 -1.53 9.13
C GLY A 241 1.79 -1.63 10.63
N ALA A 242 1.38 -0.65 11.45
CA ALA A 242 1.67 -0.63 12.88
C ALA A 242 1.12 -1.85 13.64
N PRO A 243 -0.21 -2.07 13.72
CA PRO A 243 -0.75 -3.23 14.43
C PRO A 243 -0.35 -4.56 13.79
N LYS A 244 -0.14 -4.60 12.47
CA LYS A 244 0.19 -5.84 11.75
C LYS A 244 1.64 -6.27 11.97
N LEU A 245 2.57 -5.30 12.06
CA LEU A 245 3.95 -5.57 12.44
C LEU A 245 4.07 -5.98 13.92
N GLU A 246 3.27 -5.36 14.80
CA GLU A 246 3.22 -5.77 16.21
C GLU A 246 2.86 -7.25 16.35
N GLU A 247 1.81 -7.70 15.66
CA GLU A 247 1.36 -9.09 15.68
C GLU A 247 2.35 -10.05 15.01
N LEU A 248 2.96 -9.63 13.88
CA LEU A 248 4.01 -10.40 13.23
C LEU A 248 5.24 -10.58 14.14
N ALA A 249 5.66 -9.52 14.83
CA ALA A 249 6.79 -9.57 15.76
C ALA A 249 6.50 -10.49 16.96
N LYS A 250 5.27 -10.46 17.50
CA LYS A 250 4.81 -11.41 18.52
C LYS A 250 4.86 -12.85 18.01
N THR A 251 4.43 -13.09 16.77
CA THR A 251 4.41 -14.43 16.15
C THR A 251 5.84 -14.95 15.89
N ILE A 252 6.77 -14.07 15.48
CA ILE A 252 8.20 -14.40 15.32
C ILE A 252 8.84 -14.73 16.67
N GLY A 253 8.53 -13.93 17.69
CA GLY A 253 9.05 -14.05 19.06
C GLY A 253 10.33 -13.23 19.30
N GLU A 254 10.45 -12.67 20.50
CA GLU A 254 11.53 -11.74 20.88
C GLU A 254 12.93 -12.35 20.84
N LYS A 255 13.04 -13.68 20.87
CA LYS A 255 14.30 -14.41 20.68
C LYS A 255 14.90 -14.16 19.29
N TYR A 256 14.07 -13.90 18.29
CA TYR A 256 14.48 -13.81 16.90
C TYR A 256 14.42 -12.38 16.36
N LEU A 257 13.41 -11.59 16.78
CA LEU A 257 13.22 -10.23 16.31
C LEU A 257 12.76 -9.33 17.46
N SER A 258 13.44 -8.19 17.64
CA SER A 258 13.02 -7.14 18.58
C SER A 258 12.74 -5.87 17.79
N VAL A 259 11.51 -5.36 17.91
CA VAL A 259 11.06 -4.14 17.24
C VAL A 259 10.60 -3.11 18.27
N LYS A 260 10.85 -1.83 17.99
CA LYS A 260 10.26 -0.71 18.71
C LYS A 260 9.48 0.14 17.72
N LEU A 261 8.16 0.07 17.81
CA LEU A 261 7.28 0.82 16.90
C LEU A 261 7.27 2.31 17.27
N GLN A 262 7.25 3.15 16.25
CA GLN A 262 7.07 4.59 16.31
C GLN A 262 6.03 5.00 15.28
N ASN A 263 5.35 6.12 15.53
CA ASN A 263 4.21 6.56 14.70
C ASN A 263 3.23 5.39 14.46
N SER A 264 2.71 4.82 15.56
CA SER A 264 1.84 3.64 15.53
C SER A 264 0.36 3.96 15.83
N SER A 265 -0.01 5.24 15.85
CA SER A 265 -1.34 5.70 16.25
C SER A 265 -2.32 5.64 15.08
N ILE A 266 -2.99 4.51 14.90
CA ILE A 266 -4.02 4.34 13.86
C ILE A 266 -5.33 5.07 14.22
N GLY A 267 -6.05 5.55 13.20
CA GLY A 267 -7.36 6.19 13.37
C GLY A 267 -7.32 7.61 13.94
N VAL A 268 -6.13 8.17 14.18
CA VAL A 268 -5.97 9.57 14.58
C VAL A 268 -5.95 10.44 13.34
N LYS A 269 -6.98 11.28 13.21
CA LYS A 269 -7.20 12.15 12.05
C LYS A 269 -5.97 13.03 11.76
N GLY A 270 -5.53 13.01 10.51
CA GLY A 270 -4.43 13.82 9.98
C GLY A 270 -3.03 13.34 10.38
N GLN A 271 -2.88 12.15 10.95
CA GLN A 271 -1.56 11.60 11.35
C GLN A 271 -0.98 10.63 10.32
N LEU A 272 -1.82 9.99 9.49
CA LEU A 272 -1.36 9.03 8.50
C LEU A 272 -0.44 9.72 7.47
N ASN A 273 0.79 9.22 7.36
CA ASN A 273 1.90 9.77 6.56
C ASN A 273 2.27 11.23 6.90
N TYR A 274 1.89 11.75 8.07
CA TYR A 274 2.16 13.15 8.42
C TYR A 274 3.58 13.33 8.97
N GLN A 275 4.47 13.86 8.12
CA GLN A 275 5.89 14.07 8.44
C GLN A 275 6.61 12.80 8.90
N CYS A 276 6.13 11.65 8.43
CA CYS A 276 6.66 10.33 8.74
C CYS A 276 6.37 9.38 7.56
N GLY A 277 6.93 8.17 7.64
CA GLY A 277 6.77 7.11 6.68
C GLY A 277 7.83 7.10 5.57
N ALA A 278 7.85 6.00 4.81
CA ALA A 278 8.88 5.71 3.84
C ALA A 278 9.05 6.80 2.77
N ASP A 279 7.93 7.34 2.26
CA ASP A 279 7.94 8.39 1.24
C ASP A 279 8.52 9.71 1.78
N PHE A 280 8.10 10.13 2.98
CA PHE A 280 8.65 11.30 3.64
C PHE A 280 10.15 11.19 3.84
N VAL A 281 10.61 10.06 4.39
CA VAL A 281 12.04 9.80 4.64
C VAL A 281 12.84 9.78 3.33
N LYS A 282 12.32 9.13 2.29
CA LYS A 282 12.99 9.05 0.98
C LYS A 282 13.10 10.41 0.29
N VAL A 283 12.02 11.19 0.27
CA VAL A 283 11.96 12.48 -0.45
C VAL A 283 12.74 13.56 0.29
N ASN A 284 12.62 13.62 1.62
CA ASN A 284 13.21 14.68 2.42
C ASN A 284 14.61 14.33 2.94
N VAL A 285 15.02 13.06 2.85
CA VAL A 285 16.33 12.55 3.28
C VAL A 285 16.67 13.01 4.71
N LYS A 286 15.72 12.81 5.64
CA LYS A 286 15.83 13.20 7.04
C LYS A 286 15.02 12.30 7.96
N LEU A 287 15.22 12.46 9.27
CA LEU A 287 14.48 11.72 10.28
C LEU A 287 12.97 12.04 10.22
N PRO A 288 12.10 11.03 10.32
CA PRO A 288 10.68 11.25 10.50
C PRO A 288 10.38 11.78 11.91
N ARG A 289 9.23 12.44 12.06
CA ARG A 289 8.73 12.90 13.36
C ARG A 289 8.64 11.72 14.34
N GLY A 290 9.01 11.92 15.60
CA GLY A 290 8.99 10.88 16.65
C GLY A 290 10.23 9.97 16.69
N LEU A 291 11.23 10.26 15.85
CA LEU A 291 12.52 9.57 15.81
C LEU A 291 13.71 10.54 16.00
N GLU A 292 13.47 11.72 16.56
CA GLU A 292 14.50 12.75 16.81
C GLU A 292 15.54 12.29 17.85
N ASP A 293 15.21 11.29 18.67
CA ASP A 293 16.07 10.67 19.69
C ASP A 293 16.84 9.43 19.19
N LEU A 294 16.84 9.17 17.88
CA LEU A 294 17.66 8.10 17.29
C LEU A 294 19.14 8.38 17.55
N ARG A 295 19.91 7.38 18.02
CA ARG A 295 21.34 7.53 18.28
C ARG A 295 22.20 7.04 17.10
N PRO A 296 23.44 7.55 16.93
CA PRO A 296 24.38 7.00 15.96
C PRO A 296 24.54 5.49 16.09
N GLY A 297 24.59 4.80 14.95
CA GLY A 297 24.68 3.34 14.88
C GLY A 297 23.39 2.56 15.17
N GLU A 298 22.31 3.21 15.64
CA GLU A 298 21.01 2.54 15.79
C GLU A 298 20.37 2.25 14.43
N ARG A 299 19.73 1.08 14.33
CA ARG A 299 19.01 0.65 13.13
C ARG A 299 17.59 1.18 13.14
N ALA A 300 17.20 1.88 12.08
CA ALA A 300 15.82 2.31 11.88
C ALA A 300 15.33 2.01 10.46
N CYS A 301 14.01 1.86 10.34
CA CYS A 301 13.33 1.83 9.05
C CYS A 301 11.98 2.53 9.13
N ALA A 302 11.42 2.87 7.98
CA ALA A 302 10.08 3.43 7.85
C ALA A 302 9.27 2.64 6.82
N LEU A 303 8.02 2.37 7.18
CA LEU A 303 6.98 1.85 6.30
C LEU A 303 6.17 3.01 5.70
N ASP A 304 5.43 2.79 4.62
CA ASP A 304 4.38 3.72 4.19
C ASP A 304 2.99 3.30 4.70
N GLY A 305 1.97 4.11 4.40
CA GLY A 305 0.64 3.99 5.00
C GLY A 305 -0.05 2.62 4.85
N ASP A 306 0.17 1.90 3.75
CA ASP A 306 -0.37 0.55 3.49
C ASP A 306 0.68 -0.57 3.62
N ALA A 307 1.89 -0.22 4.07
CA ALA A 307 3.04 -1.09 4.27
C ALA A 307 3.47 -1.89 3.03
N ASP A 308 3.38 -1.29 1.84
CA ASP A 308 3.94 -1.84 0.60
C ASP A 308 5.34 -1.29 0.25
N ARG A 309 5.83 -0.31 1.02
CA ARG A 309 7.19 0.25 0.93
C ARG A 309 7.93 0.16 2.24
N ILE A 310 9.25 0.01 2.14
CA ILE A 310 10.18 0.11 3.27
C ILE A 310 11.45 0.84 2.83
N VAL A 311 11.97 1.71 3.70
CA VAL A 311 13.31 2.30 3.59
C VAL A 311 14.02 2.16 4.93
N TYR A 312 15.33 1.94 4.89
CA TYR A 312 16.18 1.89 6.08
C TYR A 312 16.96 3.20 6.21
N PHE A 313 17.36 3.52 7.43
CA PHE A 313 18.24 4.65 7.70
C PHE A 313 18.94 4.51 9.05
N TYR A 314 19.99 5.28 9.22
CA TYR A 314 20.72 5.42 10.47
C TYR A 314 21.36 6.80 10.54
N LEU A 315 21.87 7.14 11.73
CA LEU A 315 22.74 8.29 11.92
C LEU A 315 24.20 7.82 11.97
N ASP A 316 25.03 8.46 11.17
CA ASP A 316 26.47 8.30 11.20
C ASP A 316 27.04 8.88 12.50
N GLU A 317 28.21 8.39 12.92
CA GLU A 317 29.01 9.09 13.92
C GLU A 317 29.56 10.35 13.25
N GLY A 318 28.77 11.43 13.23
CA GLY A 318 29.27 12.74 12.81
C GLY A 318 30.53 13.08 13.63
N PRO A 319 31.49 13.86 13.08
CA PRO A 319 32.67 14.23 13.83
C PRO A 319 32.24 14.91 15.14
N LEU A 320 32.48 14.23 16.26
CA LEU A 320 32.56 14.86 17.57
C LEU A 320 33.58 16.01 17.39
N ASN A 321 33.12 17.26 17.45
CA ASN A 321 33.92 18.50 17.49
C ASN A 321 34.15 19.32 16.20
N SER A 322 33.20 19.43 15.26
CA SER A 322 33.21 20.64 14.40
C SER A 322 32.37 21.75 15.06
N VAL A 323 32.97 22.44 16.03
CA VAL A 323 32.47 23.77 16.43
C VAL A 323 32.70 24.69 15.24
N GLU A 324 31.65 25.05 14.49
CA GLU A 324 31.76 26.10 13.48
C GLU A 324 31.91 27.44 14.20
N TYR A 325 33.10 28.03 14.11
CA TYR A 325 33.35 29.38 14.60
C TYR A 325 32.97 30.39 13.53
N TYR A 326 32.17 31.39 13.90
CA TYR A 326 31.88 32.52 13.04
C TYR A 326 32.42 33.81 13.66
N LEU A 327 32.92 34.71 12.81
CA LEU A 327 33.37 36.04 13.22
C LEU A 327 32.15 36.94 13.42
N VAL A 328 31.93 37.37 14.66
CA VAL A 328 30.86 38.33 14.97
C VAL A 328 31.47 39.74 15.00
N PRO A 329 31.00 40.68 14.16
CA PRO A 329 31.51 42.04 14.16
C PRO A 329 31.11 42.78 15.45
N ARG A 330 32.06 43.45 16.10
CA ARG A 330 31.79 44.46 17.15
C ARG A 330 32.67 45.68 16.89
N GLY A 331 32.12 46.68 16.21
CA GLY A 331 32.87 47.88 15.84
C GLY A 331 33.99 47.55 14.84
N SER A 332 35.22 47.96 15.13
CA SER A 332 36.40 47.72 14.28
C SER A 332 37.09 46.36 14.48
N ASP A 333 36.64 45.54 15.44
CA ASP A 333 37.24 44.25 15.78
C ASP A 333 36.30 43.05 15.54
N TYR A 334 36.90 41.88 15.29
CA TYR A 334 36.21 40.59 15.14
C TYR A 334 36.59 39.65 16.29
N ARG A 335 35.61 38.98 16.90
CA ARG A 335 35.85 37.86 17.84
C ARG A 335 35.29 36.55 17.29
N LEU A 336 36.03 35.47 17.52
CA LEU A 336 35.57 34.09 17.32
C LEU A 336 34.49 33.78 18.36
N SER A 337 33.28 33.48 17.91
CA SER A 337 32.19 32.98 18.76
C SER A 337 31.93 31.52 18.44
N ALA A 338 31.95 30.66 19.46
CA ALA A 338 31.45 29.30 19.35
C ALA A 338 29.93 29.35 19.46
N ALA A 339 29.23 29.28 18.33
CA ALA A 339 27.82 28.91 18.37
C ALA A 339 27.78 27.40 18.57
N SER A 340 27.07 26.91 19.58
CA SER A 340 26.49 25.59 19.51
C SER A 340 25.41 25.64 18.44
N SER A 341 25.81 25.75 17.16
CA SER A 341 24.93 25.41 16.06
C SER A 341 24.43 24.00 16.37
N PRO A 342 23.13 23.70 16.29
CA PRO A 342 22.68 22.32 16.29
C PRO A 342 23.38 21.71 15.07
N CYS A 343 24.53 21.06 15.29
CA CYS A 343 25.30 20.43 14.24
C CYS A 343 24.33 19.41 13.66
N SER A 344 23.85 19.75 12.46
CA SER A 344 22.55 19.34 11.98
C SER A 344 22.48 17.82 11.93
N LEU A 345 21.54 17.21 12.65
CA LEU A 345 21.20 15.78 12.51
C LEU A 345 21.09 15.36 11.03
N ASP A 346 20.70 16.29 10.16
CA ASP A 346 20.64 16.13 8.70
C ASP A 346 21.99 15.82 8.02
N LYS A 347 23.14 16.30 8.53
CA LYS A 347 24.48 15.98 7.97
C LYS A 347 24.94 14.55 8.31
N ALA A 348 24.42 13.99 9.41
CA ALA A 348 24.71 12.63 9.86
C ALA A 348 23.70 11.60 9.33
N PHE A 349 22.58 12.01 8.72
CA PHE A 349 21.58 11.09 8.21
C PHE A 349 22.10 10.28 7.02
N ARG A 350 21.89 8.97 7.06
CA ARG A 350 22.25 8.03 6.00
C ARG A 350 21.02 7.24 5.59
N LEU A 351 20.57 7.47 4.36
CA LEU A 351 19.46 6.73 3.75
C LEU A 351 19.94 5.43 3.12
N LEU A 352 19.19 4.36 3.35
CA LEU A 352 19.31 3.06 2.71
C LEU A 352 17.98 2.76 2.02
N ASP A 353 17.83 3.27 0.80
CA ASP A 353 16.62 3.15 0.00
C ASP A 353 16.52 1.81 -0.74
N GLY A 354 15.54 1.70 -1.65
CA GLY A 354 15.24 0.46 -2.38
C GLY A 354 16.45 -0.12 -3.11
N ASP A 355 17.32 0.70 -3.69
CA ASP A 355 18.51 0.22 -4.40
C ASP A 355 19.52 -0.41 -3.44
N LYS A 356 19.68 0.14 -2.22
CA LYS A 356 20.52 -0.46 -1.18
C LYS A 356 19.94 -1.79 -0.68
N ILE A 357 18.62 -1.89 -0.54
CA ILE A 357 17.95 -3.13 -0.16
C ILE A 357 18.13 -4.19 -1.26
N ALA A 358 17.94 -3.81 -2.52
CA ALA A 358 18.12 -4.70 -3.66
C ALA A 358 19.57 -5.21 -3.76
N GLY A 359 20.56 -4.32 -3.63
CA GLY A 359 21.98 -4.69 -3.62
C GLY A 359 22.32 -5.64 -2.48
N LEU A 360 21.84 -5.37 -1.26
CA LEU A 360 22.06 -6.26 -0.11
C LEU A 360 21.46 -7.65 -0.35
N ALA A 361 20.21 -7.72 -0.83
CA ALA A 361 19.56 -8.99 -1.12
C ALA A 361 20.30 -9.77 -2.22
N ALA A 362 20.77 -9.08 -3.25
CA ALA A 362 21.45 -9.72 -4.36
C ALA A 362 22.82 -10.27 -3.96
N VAL A 363 23.60 -9.53 -3.15
CA VAL A 363 24.86 -10.04 -2.57
C VAL A 363 24.61 -11.27 -1.70
N PHE A 364 23.60 -11.21 -0.81
CA PHE A 364 23.27 -12.35 0.05
C PHE A 364 22.88 -13.60 -0.75
N ILE A 365 22.05 -13.44 -1.79
CA ILE A 365 21.66 -14.57 -2.65
C ILE A 365 22.86 -15.10 -3.44
N ALA A 366 23.74 -14.23 -3.94
CA ALA A 366 24.97 -14.65 -4.62
C ALA A 366 25.87 -15.49 -3.71
N ASP A 367 26.01 -15.10 -2.44
CA ASP A 367 26.76 -15.85 -1.44
C ASP A 367 26.14 -17.24 -1.20
N LEU A 368 24.81 -17.32 -1.09
CA LEU A 368 24.11 -18.59 -0.94
C LEU A 368 24.27 -19.52 -2.15
N VAL A 369 24.16 -18.98 -3.37
CA VAL A 369 24.38 -19.75 -4.62
C VAL A 369 25.79 -20.32 -4.66
N ARG A 370 26.80 -19.50 -4.30
CA ARG A 370 28.20 -19.94 -4.21
C ARG A 370 28.38 -21.02 -3.15
N ALA A 371 27.83 -20.83 -1.96
CA ALA A 371 27.92 -21.80 -0.86
C ALA A 371 27.23 -23.13 -1.20
N ALA A 372 26.10 -23.07 -1.92
CA ALA A 372 25.35 -24.24 -2.36
C ALA A 372 25.96 -24.94 -3.59
N GLN A 373 27.03 -24.38 -4.18
CA GLN A 373 27.71 -24.92 -5.36
C GLN A 373 26.78 -25.16 -6.56
N ILE A 374 25.77 -24.30 -6.73
CA ILE A 374 24.81 -24.43 -7.85
C ILE A 374 25.48 -23.89 -9.12
N PRO A 375 25.73 -24.74 -10.15
CA PRO A 375 26.39 -24.29 -11.37
C PRO A 375 25.48 -23.40 -12.21
N ASN A 376 26.09 -22.51 -13.00
CA ASN A 376 25.42 -21.73 -14.06
C ASN A 376 24.33 -20.75 -13.61
N VAL A 377 24.32 -20.32 -12.34
CA VAL A 377 23.46 -19.23 -11.86
C VAL A 377 24.30 -17.97 -11.68
N ASN A 378 24.08 -16.97 -12.54
CA ASN A 378 24.68 -15.64 -12.39
C ASN A 378 23.64 -14.70 -11.76
N VAL A 379 23.83 -14.38 -10.49
CA VAL A 379 23.05 -13.35 -9.78
C VAL A 379 23.71 -12.03 -10.16
N GLY A 380 23.14 -11.29 -11.11
CA GLY A 380 23.75 -10.15 -11.80
C GLY A 380 24.03 -8.92 -10.92
N VAL A 381 24.93 -9.07 -9.95
CA VAL A 381 25.43 -8.06 -9.02
C VAL A 381 26.83 -7.63 -9.43
#